data_AF-A0A7C4UUI4-F1
#
_entry.id   AF-A0A7C4UUI4-F1
#
_cell.length_a   1.000
_cell.length_b   1.000
_cell.length_c   1.000
_cell.angle_alpha   90.00
_cell.angle_beta   90.00
_cell.angle_gamma   90.00
#
_symmetry.space_group_name_H-M   'P 1'
#
loop_
_entity.id
_entity.type
_entity.pdbx_description
1 polymer ?
#
loop_
_entity_poly.entity_id
_entity_poly.type
_entity_poly.pdbx_seq_one_letter_code
_entity_poly.pdbx_strand_id
1 'polypeptide(L)'
;MNKQNILLFYKYNQWSTAKILNAASSVTEEQFLAPAPFPHGGLRNTLTHALFAEWIWRNRWEGTSPTHRFKPEDFPTFESLRSRWAEEEQLLMAFVENLTEEHL
;
A
#
# COMPACT_ATOMS: atom_id res chain seq x y z
N MET A 1 12.12 -1.47 -20.17
CA MET A 1 12.20 -1.05 -18.75
C MET A 1 13.54 -1.55 -18.23
N ASN A 2 14.27 -0.82 -17.39
CA ASN A 2 15.51 -1.30 -16.74
C ASN A 2 15.39 -1.15 -15.22
N LYS A 3 16.34 -1.70 -14.44
CA LYS A 3 16.28 -1.64 -12.97
C LYS A 3 16.17 -0.21 -12.44
N GLN A 4 16.89 0.74 -13.06
CA GLN A 4 16.88 2.14 -12.65
C GLN A 4 15.50 2.79 -12.78
N ASN A 5 14.78 2.50 -13.87
CA ASN A 5 13.43 3.02 -14.08
C ASN A 5 12.44 2.44 -13.06
N ILE A 6 12.56 1.15 -12.74
CA ILE A 6 11.71 0.49 -11.74
C ILE A 6 11.96 1.10 -10.35
N LEU A 7 13.24 1.27 -9.97
CA LEU A 7 13.61 1.94 -8.73
C LEU A 7 13.04 3.37 -8.65
N LEU A 8 13.10 4.12 -9.75
CA LEU A 8 12.52 5.46 -9.80
C LEU A 8 11.01 5.43 -9.57
N PHE A 9 10.28 4.53 -10.22
CA PHE A 9 8.83 4.42 -10.06
C PHE A 9 8.43 4.01 -8.65
N TYR A 10 9.14 3.08 -8.01
CA TYR A 10 8.81 2.69 -6.62
C TYR A 10 9.21 3.73 -5.58
N LYS A 11 10.31 4.48 -5.79
CA LYS A 11 10.62 5.66 -4.97
C LYS A 11 9.55 6.74 -5.11
N TYR A 12 9.03 6.95 -6.33
CA TYR A 12 7.90 7.83 -6.54
C TYR A 12 6.64 7.31 -5.84
N ASN A 13 6.36 6.01 -5.91
CA ASN A 13 5.24 5.39 -5.21
C ASN A 13 5.33 5.65 -3.70
N GLN A 14 6.45 5.33 -3.05
CA GLN A 14 6.73 5.63 -1.63
C GLN A 14 6.46 7.10 -1.30
N TRP A 15 7.01 8.04 -2.08
CA TRP A 15 6.76 9.47 -1.88
C TRP A 15 5.29 9.85 -1.99
N SER A 16 4.58 9.31 -3.00
CA SER A 16 3.17 9.60 -3.24
C SER A 16 2.26 9.03 -2.16
N THR A 17 2.52 7.80 -1.72
CA THR A 17 1.84 7.14 -0.61
C THR A 17 2.04 7.91 0.67
N ALA A 18 3.27 8.33 0.99
CA ALA A 18 3.56 9.16 2.16
C ALA A 18 2.76 10.48 2.12
N LYS A 19 2.61 11.13 0.96
CA LYS A 19 1.78 12.34 0.84
C LYS A 19 0.30 12.07 1.10
N ILE A 20 -0.24 10.98 0.55
CA ILE A 20 -1.64 10.58 0.74
C ILE A 20 -1.90 10.28 2.22
N LEU A 21 -1.04 9.47 2.85
CA LEU A 21 -1.17 9.12 4.27
C LEU A 21 -0.99 10.34 5.18
N ASN A 22 -0.08 11.26 4.86
CA ASN A 22 0.07 12.50 5.62
C ASN A 22 -1.19 13.36 5.54
N ALA A 23 -1.83 13.48 4.38
CA ALA A 23 -3.10 14.18 4.25
C ALA A 23 -4.22 13.48 5.03
N ALA A 24 -4.30 12.14 4.93
CA ALA A 24 -5.28 11.33 5.64
C ALA A 24 -5.09 11.40 7.17
N SER A 25 -3.90 11.69 7.68
CA SER A 25 -3.66 11.81 9.13
C SER A 25 -4.42 12.96 9.80
N SER A 26 -4.93 13.91 9.03
CA SER A 26 -5.72 15.04 9.53
C SER A 26 -7.23 14.75 9.63
N VAL A 27 -7.68 13.58 9.16
CA VAL A 27 -9.10 13.23 9.24
C VAL A 27 -9.43 12.65 10.62
N THR A 28 -10.66 12.90 11.07
CA THR A 28 -11.16 12.27 12.30
C THR A 28 -11.42 10.78 12.08
N GLU A 29 -11.44 10.02 13.18
CA GLU A 29 -11.80 8.60 13.12
C GLU A 29 -13.20 8.38 12.52
N GLU A 30 -14.16 9.24 12.85
CA GLU A 30 -15.50 9.22 12.26
C GLU A 30 -15.46 9.37 10.73
N GLN A 31 -14.68 10.33 10.22
CA GLN A 31 -14.53 10.53 8.76
C GLN A 31 -13.76 9.40 8.08
N PHE A 32 -12.79 8.79 8.75
CA PHE A 32 -12.08 7.62 8.23
C PHE A 32 -13.04 6.44 8.03
N LEU A 33 -13.97 6.25 8.97
CA LEU A 33 -14.98 5.18 8.97
C LEU A 33 -16.24 5.51 8.17
N ALA A 34 -16.47 6.79 7.85
CA ALA A 34 -17.69 7.24 7.18
C ALA A 34 -17.82 6.66 5.76
N PRO A 35 -19.05 6.27 5.35
CA PRO A 35 -19.29 5.81 3.99
C PRO A 35 -19.19 6.97 3.00
N ALA A 36 -18.65 6.71 1.81
CA ALA A 36 -18.60 7.67 0.70
C ALA A 36 -18.88 6.97 -0.64
N PRO A 37 -19.51 7.65 -1.62
CA PRO A 37 -19.95 7.00 -2.85
C PRO A 37 -18.80 6.56 -3.77
N PHE A 38 -17.62 7.17 -3.68
CA PHE A 38 -16.50 6.86 -4.57
C PHE A 38 -15.14 7.25 -3.97
N PRO A 39 -14.08 6.46 -4.18
CA PRO A 39 -14.09 5.04 -4.56
C PRO A 39 -14.28 4.12 -3.34
N HIS A 40 -14.51 2.82 -3.59
CA HIS A 40 -14.58 1.72 -2.60
C HIS A 40 -15.53 1.86 -1.39
N GLY A 41 -16.44 2.85 -1.37
CA GLY A 41 -17.40 3.01 -0.28
C GLY A 41 -16.90 3.86 0.89
N GLY A 42 -15.74 4.52 0.79
CA GLY A 42 -15.18 5.30 1.89
C GLY A 42 -13.65 5.38 1.89
N LEU A 43 -13.10 6.24 2.74
CA LEU A 43 -11.64 6.44 2.86
C LEU A 43 -10.93 5.18 3.35
N ARG A 44 -11.40 4.57 4.45
CA ARG A 44 -10.83 3.31 4.98
C ARG A 44 -10.77 2.24 3.89
N ASN A 45 -11.88 2.00 3.21
CA ASN A 45 -11.95 0.95 2.18
C ASN A 45 -11.01 1.21 1.00
N THR A 46 -10.89 2.47 0.58
CA THR A 46 -9.98 2.87 -0.49
C THR A 46 -8.53 2.64 -0.10
N LEU A 47 -8.13 3.09 1.09
CA LEU A 47 -6.77 2.91 1.58
C LEU A 47 -6.44 1.43 1.84
N THR A 48 -7.38 0.66 2.38
CA THR A 48 -7.23 -0.80 2.54
C THR A 48 -7.03 -1.50 1.19
N HIS A 49 -7.79 -1.10 0.16
CA HIS A 49 -7.63 -1.66 -1.17
C HIS A 49 -6.25 -1.39 -1.76
N ALA A 50 -5.75 -0.15 -1.63
CA ALA A 50 -4.44 0.24 -2.13
C ALA A 50 -3.29 -0.49 -1.39
N LEU A 51 -3.34 -0.54 -0.06
CA LEU A 51 -2.38 -1.34 0.74
C LEU A 51 -2.41 -2.82 0.35
N PHE A 52 -3.61 -3.39 0.18
CA PHE A 52 -3.74 -4.78 -0.26
C PHE A 52 -3.11 -5.02 -1.63
N ALA A 53 -3.27 -4.08 -2.57
CA ALA A 53 -2.70 -4.19 -3.90
C ALA A 53 -1.16 -4.21 -3.87
N GLU A 54 -0.53 -3.33 -3.09
CA GLU A 54 0.92 -3.34 -2.91
C GLU A 54 1.40 -4.67 -2.29
N TRP A 55 0.73 -5.11 -1.22
CA TRP A 55 1.08 -6.37 -0.55
C TRP A 55 0.94 -7.59 -1.45
N ILE A 56 -0.21 -7.76 -2.11
CA ILE A 56 -0.47 -8.99 -2.87
C ILE A 56 0.47 -9.10 -4.08
N TRP A 57 0.80 -7.98 -4.72
CA TRP A 57 1.72 -8.00 -5.86
C TRP A 57 3.15 -8.28 -5.44
N ARG A 58 3.66 -7.67 -4.35
CA ARG A 58 4.98 -8.01 -3.83
C ARG A 58 5.10 -9.51 -3.53
N ASN A 59 4.14 -10.08 -2.81
CA ASN A 59 4.15 -11.52 -2.48
C ASN A 59 4.18 -12.37 -3.75
N ARG A 60 3.38 -12.02 -4.76
CA ARG A 60 3.32 -12.73 -6.04
C ARG A 60 4.63 -12.65 -6.80
N TRP A 61 5.29 -11.50 -6.80
CA TRP A 61 6.61 -11.35 -7.41
C TRP A 61 7.70 -12.12 -6.66
N GLU A 62 7.56 -12.28 -5.34
CA GLU A 62 8.40 -13.17 -4.52
C GLU A 62 8.05 -14.67 -4.68
N GLY A 63 7.11 -15.01 -5.57
CA GLY A 63 6.74 -16.39 -5.89
C GLY A 63 5.66 -17.00 -4.99
N THR A 64 5.11 -16.24 -4.05
CA THR A 64 4.00 -16.68 -3.19
C THR A 64 2.68 -16.08 -3.68
N SER A 65 1.63 -16.89 -3.83
CA SER A 65 0.30 -16.38 -4.20
C SER A 65 -0.72 -16.58 -3.09
N PRO A 66 -0.75 -15.68 -2.07
CA PRO A 66 -1.72 -15.77 -1.00
C PRO A 66 -3.16 -15.68 -1.51
N THR A 67 -4.05 -16.47 -0.90
CA THR A 67 -5.50 -16.38 -1.10
C THR A 67 -6.16 -15.39 -0.13
N HIS A 68 -5.41 -14.92 0.85
CA HIS A 68 -5.87 -13.94 1.83
C HIS A 68 -6.11 -12.58 1.18
N ARG A 69 -7.15 -11.89 1.65
CA ARG A 69 -7.52 -10.54 1.23
C ARG A 69 -7.71 -9.68 2.46
N PHE A 70 -7.00 -8.54 2.52
CA PHE A 70 -7.25 -7.56 3.56
C PHE A 70 -8.67 -7.01 3.44
N LYS A 71 -9.32 -6.90 4.58
CA LYS A 71 -10.64 -6.33 4.73
C LYS A 71 -10.54 -5.01 5.48
N PRO A 72 -11.45 -4.05 5.23
CA PRO A 72 -11.46 -2.78 5.98
C PRO A 72 -11.52 -2.99 7.50
N GLU A 73 -12.15 -4.07 7.95
CA GLU A 73 -12.29 -4.42 9.38
C GLU A 73 -10.96 -4.83 10.03
N ASP A 74 -9.95 -5.23 9.25
CA ASP A 74 -8.60 -5.50 9.74
C ASP A 74 -7.90 -4.21 10.20
N PHE A 75 -8.44 -3.04 9.79
CA PHE A 75 -7.89 -1.71 10.07
C PHE A 75 -8.94 -0.80 10.72
N PRO A 76 -9.26 -1.02 12.01
CA PRO A 76 -10.29 -0.25 12.70
C PRO A 76 -9.94 1.23 12.84
N THR A 77 -8.66 1.60 12.81
CA THR A 77 -8.17 2.99 12.91
C THR A 77 -7.23 3.34 11.77
N PHE A 78 -7.12 4.62 11.43
CA PHE A 78 -6.14 5.09 10.44
C PHE A 78 -4.71 4.70 10.83
N GLU A 79 -4.37 4.74 12.13
CA GLU A 79 -3.03 4.39 12.61
C GLU A 79 -2.69 2.90 12.41
N SER A 80 -3.67 2.00 12.59
CA SER A 80 -3.47 0.56 12.32
C SER A 80 -3.15 0.29 10.84
N LEU A 81 -3.83 1.01 9.93
CA LEU A 81 -3.57 0.94 8.49
C LEU A 81 -2.20 1.53 8.15
N ARG A 82 -1.87 2.70 8.70
CA ARG A 82 -0.61 3.40 8.47
C ARG A 82 0.59 2.57 8.95
N SER A 83 0.48 1.96 10.13
CA SER A 83 1.52 1.08 10.69
C SER A 83 1.76 -0.13 9.79
N ARG A 84 0.70 -0.80 9.34
CA ARG A 84 0.84 -1.93 8.40
C ARG A 84 1.42 -1.51 7.06
N TRP A 85 1.08 -0.32 6.57
CA TRP A 85 1.64 0.21 5.32
C TRP A 85 3.14 0.51 5.45
N ALA A 86 3.59 1.03 6.58
CA ALA A 86 5.01 1.27 6.82
C ALA A 86 5.83 -0.04 6.76
N GLU A 87 5.30 -1.14 7.31
CA GLU A 87 5.90 -2.47 7.15
C GLU A 87 5.95 -2.90 5.68
N GLU A 88 4.86 -2.69 4.94
CA GLU A 88 4.77 -3.07 3.53
C GLU A 88 5.77 -2.31 2.66
N GLU A 89 5.88 -1.01 2.89
CA GLU A 89 6.78 -0.13 2.17
C GLU A 89 8.24 -0.58 2.33
N GLN A 90 8.64 -0.96 3.54
CA GLN A 90 9.99 -1.48 3.81
C GLN A 90 10.26 -2.78 3.03
N LEU A 91 9.31 -3.72 3.06
CA LEU A 91 9.43 -4.99 2.35
C LEU A 91 9.46 -4.79 0.84
N LEU A 92 8.59 -3.93 0.30
CA LEU A 92 8.52 -3.63 -1.12
C LEU A 92 9.79 -2.94 -1.62
N MET A 93 10.30 -1.95 -0.89
CA MET A 93 11.54 -1.29 -1.27
C MET A 93 12.74 -2.24 -1.20
N ALA A 94 12.81 -3.11 -0.17
CA ALA A 94 13.84 -4.13 -0.09
C ALA A 94 13.77 -5.11 -1.27
N PHE A 95 12.57 -5.52 -1.70
CA PHE A 95 12.40 -6.36 -2.89
C PHE A 95 12.91 -5.64 -4.15
N VAL A 96 12.47 -4.41 -4.39
CA VAL A 96 12.81 -3.64 -5.60
C VAL A 96 14.31 -3.32 -5.68
N GLU A 97 14.96 -3.03 -4.55
CA GLU A 97 16.40 -2.77 -4.49
C GLU A 97 17.25 -4.00 -4.86
N ASN A 98 16.76 -5.19 -4.53
CA ASN A 98 17.44 -6.46 -4.80
C ASN A 98 17.13 -7.08 -6.17
N LEU A 99 16.25 -6.48 -6.98
CA LEU A 99 16.01 -6.94 -8.35
C LEU A 99 17.31 -6.97 -9.16
N THR A 100 17.48 -8.00 -9.98
CA THR A 100 18.57 -8.11 -10.96
C THR A 100 18.01 -7.96 -12.36
N GLU A 101 18.84 -7.59 -13.34
CA GLU A 101 18.40 -7.46 -14.74
C GLU A 101 17.84 -8.77 -15.31
N GLU A 102 18.26 -9.92 -14.78
CA GLU A 102 17.74 -11.25 -15.16
C GLU A 102 16.29 -11.49 -14.69
N HIS A 103 15.85 -10.80 -13.64
CA HIS A 103 14.53 -10.94 -13.03
C HIS A 103 13.56 -9.80 -13.42
N LEU A 104 13.87 -9.01 -14.45
CA LEU A 104 13.01 -7.95 -15.00
C LEU A 104 12.18 -8.44 -16.18
#